data_AF-A0A229SM64-F1
#
_entry.id   AF-A0A229SM64-F1
#
_cell.length_a   1.000
_cell.length_b   1.000
_cell.length_c   1.000
_cell.angle_alpha   90.00
_cell.angle_beta   90.00
_cell.angle_gamma   90.00
#
_symmetry.space_group_name_H-M   'P 1'
#
loop_
_entity.id
_entity.type
_entity.pdbx_description
1 polymer ?
#
loop_
_entity_poly.entity_id
_entity_poly.type
_entity_poly.pdbx_seq_one_letter_code
_entity_poly.pdbx_strand_id
1 'polypeptide(L)'
;MTLIVQSVAESPSLAVDAPPAYGYLRVPDDVPDHQVLRLERALIAFAESEGLSFAGFFFEFEWGLRKGFNDLIAELVRTGAHHVVVPSLRHLALSTRLQDARQDRLAREAGAVVLARLPSVVNPST
;
A
#
# COMPACT_ATOMS: atom_id res chain seq x y z
N MET A 1 26.46 34.47 39.44
CA MET A 1 26.92 33.09 39.21
C MET A 1 26.34 32.66 37.88
N THR A 2 27.20 32.63 36.85
CA THR A 2 26.86 32.27 35.48
C THR A 2 26.83 30.75 35.34
N LEU A 3 25.82 30.20 34.68
CA LEU A 3 26.02 29.02 33.85
C LEU A 3 25.14 29.16 32.59
N ILE A 4 25.81 29.50 31.50
CA ILE A 4 25.34 29.33 30.14
C ILE A 4 25.54 27.85 29.82
N VAL A 5 24.50 27.17 29.33
CA VAL A 5 24.68 25.93 28.57
C VAL A 5 24.03 26.16 27.21
N GLN A 6 24.88 26.33 26.19
CA GLN A 6 24.52 26.19 24.79
C GLN A 6 24.63 24.71 24.38
N SER A 7 24.02 24.38 23.23
CA SER A 7 24.14 23.13 22.44
C SER A 7 23.08 22.09 22.80
N VAL A 8 22.25 21.61 21.86
CA VAL A 8 22.46 21.37 20.43
C VAL A 8 21.31 21.95 19.62
N ALA A 9 21.64 22.64 18.53
CA ALA A 9 20.70 22.83 17.44
C ALA A 9 20.42 21.45 16.83
N GLU A 10 19.33 20.80 17.24
CA GLU A 10 18.66 19.87 16.34
C GLU A 10 18.09 20.74 15.23
N SER A 11 18.89 20.92 14.18
CA SER A 11 18.32 21.15 12.86
C SER A 11 17.29 20.04 12.66
N PRO A 12 15.99 20.31 12.49
CA PRO A 12 15.12 19.29 11.96
C PRO A 12 15.68 19.01 10.57
N SER A 13 16.40 17.90 10.44
CA SER A 13 16.49 17.24 9.15
C SER A 13 15.04 17.12 8.73
N LEU A 14 14.64 17.90 7.73
CA LEU A 14 13.45 17.66 6.95
C LEU A 14 13.67 16.31 6.27
N ALA A 15 13.62 15.23 7.05
CA ALA A 15 13.16 13.96 6.55
C ALA A 15 11.79 14.32 6.00
N VAL A 16 11.73 14.51 4.68
CA VAL A 16 10.46 14.45 4.00
C VAL A 16 9.97 13.06 4.33
N ASP A 17 9.06 12.95 5.29
CA ASP A 17 8.45 11.67 5.63
C ASP A 17 7.91 11.10 4.32
N ALA A 18 8.47 9.97 3.91
CA ALA A 18 8.15 9.35 2.64
C ALA A 18 6.63 9.19 2.55
N PRO A 19 5.97 9.56 1.44
CA PRO A 19 4.52 9.55 1.36
C PRO A 19 3.95 8.17 1.75
N PRO A 20 2.90 8.10 2.58
CA PRO A 20 2.36 6.83 3.04
C PRO A 20 1.69 6.08 1.89
N ALA A 21 1.88 4.76 1.91
CA ALA A 21 1.25 3.81 1.01
C ALA A 21 0.55 2.70 1.80
N TYR A 22 -0.66 2.34 1.35
CA TYR A 22 -1.41 1.22 1.90
C TYR A 22 -1.43 0.04 0.93
N GLY A 23 -1.24 -1.16 1.46
CA GLY A 23 -1.35 -2.40 0.70
C GLY A 23 -2.79 -2.87 0.61
N TYR A 24 -3.22 -3.33 -0.56
CA TYR A 24 -4.52 -3.98 -0.73
C TYR A 24 -4.39 -5.36 -1.37
N LEU A 25 -4.90 -6.38 -0.69
CA LEU A 25 -4.88 -7.76 -1.16
C LEU A 25 -6.27 -8.35 -1.13
N ARG A 26 -6.74 -8.84 -2.29
CA ARG A 26 -7.74 -9.90 -2.31
C ARG A 26 -7.05 -11.23 -2.02
N VAL A 27 -7.48 -11.92 -0.97
CA VAL A 27 -6.91 -13.20 -0.52
C VAL A 27 -8.05 -14.23 -0.46
N PRO A 28 -8.16 -15.12 -1.46
CA PRO A 28 -9.08 -16.25 -1.39
C PRO A 28 -8.79 -17.16 -0.17
N ASP A 29 -9.83 -17.78 0.39
CA ASP A 29 -9.75 -18.64 1.59
C ASP A 29 -8.82 -19.86 1.44
N ASP A 30 -8.50 -20.27 0.21
CA ASP A 30 -7.63 -21.41 -0.09
C ASP A 30 -6.14 -21.04 -0.19
N VAL A 31 -5.78 -19.76 -0.02
CA VAL A 31 -4.39 -19.31 -0.02
C VAL A 31 -3.76 -19.53 1.36
N PRO A 32 -2.69 -20.33 1.49
CA PRO A 32 -2.03 -20.54 2.77
C PRO A 32 -1.37 -19.27 3.33
N ASP A 33 -1.41 -19.09 4.65
CA ASP A 33 -0.84 -17.92 5.35
C ASP A 33 0.60 -17.58 4.95
N HIS A 34 1.46 -18.60 4.78
CA HIS A 34 2.84 -18.37 4.38
C HIS A 34 2.97 -17.73 2.99
N GLN A 35 2.01 -17.94 2.09
CA GLN A 35 1.97 -17.27 0.81
C GLN A 35 1.53 -15.82 0.95
N VAL A 36 0.54 -15.55 1.82
CA VAL A 36 0.08 -14.20 2.16
C VAL A 36 1.22 -13.39 2.76
N LEU A 37 1.94 -13.93 3.75
CA LEU A 37 3.10 -13.29 4.37
C LEU A 37 4.21 -12.96 3.36
N ARG A 38 4.43 -13.80 2.35
CA ARG A 38 5.38 -13.50 1.27
C ARG A 38 4.91 -12.34 0.40
N LEU A 39 3.61 -12.26 0.09
CA LEU A 39 3.03 -11.15 -0.67
C LEU A 39 3.13 -9.84 0.11
N GLU A 40 2.81 -9.86 1.41
CA GLU A 40 2.91 -8.71 2.29
C GLU A 40 4.33 -8.14 2.31
N ARG A 41 5.33 -8.98 2.64
CA ARG A 41 6.74 -8.56 2.68
C ARG A 41 7.20 -7.96 1.36
N ALA A 42 6.76 -8.55 0.25
CA ALA A 42 7.16 -8.07 -1.06
C ALA A 42 6.44 -6.78 -1.48
N LEU A 43 5.24 -6.50 -0.96
CA LEU A 43 4.59 -5.21 -1.15
C LEU A 43 5.20 -4.11 -0.29
N ILE A 44 5.61 -4.42 0.94
CA ILE A 44 6.36 -3.49 1.79
C ILE A 44 7.64 -3.07 1.06
N ALA A 45 8.45 -4.05 0.64
CA ALA A 45 9.69 -3.78 -0.08
C ALA A 45 9.46 -3.03 -1.41
N PHE A 46 8.35 -3.33 -2.10
CA PHE A 46 7.98 -2.60 -3.31
C PHE A 46 7.65 -1.13 -3.01
N ALA A 47 6.82 -0.84 -2.00
CA ALA A 47 6.51 0.52 -1.60
C ALA A 47 7.77 1.31 -1.24
N GLU A 48 8.66 0.71 -0.45
CA GLU A 48 9.94 1.31 -0.08
C GLU A 48 10.83 1.59 -1.31
N SER A 49 10.86 0.68 -2.29
CA SER A 49 11.61 0.88 -3.53
C SER A 49 11.05 2.00 -4.42
N GLU A 50 9.76 2.33 -4.27
CA GLU A 50 9.09 3.46 -4.94
C GLU A 50 9.25 4.77 -4.13
N GLY A 51 10.03 4.77 -3.04
CA GLY A 51 10.25 5.94 -2.19
C GLY A 51 9.06 6.27 -1.27
N LEU A 52 8.24 5.28 -0.94
CA LEU A 52 7.05 5.42 -0.09
C LEU A 52 7.29 4.79 1.29
N SER A 53 6.58 5.27 2.31
CA SER A 53 6.52 4.60 3.61
C SER A 53 5.31 3.67 3.66
N PHE A 54 5.50 2.40 4.05
CA PHE A 54 4.40 1.45 4.12
C PHE A 54 3.60 1.62 5.43
N ALA A 55 2.31 1.91 5.32
CA ALA A 55 1.46 2.28 6.46
C ALA A 55 0.59 1.14 7.00
N GLY A 56 0.18 0.18 6.15
CA GLY A 56 -0.67 -0.92 6.59
C GLY A 56 -1.34 -1.69 5.45
N PHE A 57 -2.02 -2.79 5.80
CA PHE A 57 -2.74 -3.64 4.86
C PHE A 57 -4.26 -3.59 5.03
N PHE A 58 -4.95 -3.72 3.91
CA PHE A 58 -6.37 -4.03 3.83
C PHE A 58 -6.57 -5.32 3.04
N PHE A 59 -7.32 -6.24 3.63
CA PHE A 59 -7.59 -7.55 3.04
C PHE A 59 -9.07 -7.67 2.64
N GLU A 60 -9.30 -8.29 1.49
CA GLU A 60 -10.62 -8.73 1.06
C GLU A 60 -10.61 -10.25 0.92
N PHE A 61 -11.23 -10.93 1.87
CA PHE A 61 -11.30 -12.39 1.94
C PHE A 61 -12.53 -12.94 1.19
N GLU A 62 -13.68 -12.27 1.33
CA GLU A 62 -14.94 -12.78 0.79
C GLU A 62 -15.28 -12.23 -0.60
N TRP A 63 -15.89 -13.09 -1.42
CA TRP A 63 -16.38 -12.71 -2.74
C TRP A 63 -17.67 -11.89 -2.64
N GLY A 64 -17.57 -10.58 -2.87
CA GLY A 64 -18.73 -9.72 -3.10
C GLY A 64 -19.07 -8.81 -1.93
N LEU A 65 -18.65 -9.15 -0.72
CA LEU A 65 -18.46 -8.15 0.33
C LEU A 65 -17.26 -7.29 -0.09
N ARG A 66 -17.45 -5.97 -0.14
CA ARG A 66 -16.42 -5.00 -0.54
C ARG A 66 -15.89 -4.28 0.69
N LYS A 67 -15.77 -5.02 1.80
CA LYS A 67 -15.54 -4.41 3.11
C LYS A 67 -14.10 -3.89 3.17
N GLY A 68 -13.13 -4.74 2.82
CA GLY A 68 -11.73 -4.35 2.79
C GLY A 68 -11.46 -3.18 1.85
N PHE A 69 -12.09 -3.18 0.67
CA PHE A 69 -11.94 -2.09 -0.28
C PHE A 69 -12.56 -0.76 0.17
N ASN A 70 -13.71 -0.80 0.85
CA ASN A 70 -14.34 0.41 1.39
C ASN A 70 -13.56 0.95 2.59
N ASP A 71 -13.08 0.07 3.47
CA ASP A 71 -12.27 0.43 4.63
C ASP A 71 -10.96 1.11 4.18
N LEU A 72 -10.34 0.61 3.11
CA LEU A 72 -9.18 1.25 2.48
C LEU A 72 -9.49 2.69 2.03
N ILE A 73 -10.59 2.91 1.29
CA ILE A 73 -10.95 4.26 0.82
C ILE A 73 -11.16 5.20 2.01
N ALA A 74 -11.90 4.74 3.03
CA ALA A 74 -12.13 5.54 4.24
C ALA A 74 -10.82 5.91 4.94
N GLU A 75 -9.87 4.98 5.00
CA GLU A 75 -8.56 5.21 5.60
C GLU A 75 -7.70 6.20 4.80
N LEU A 76 -7.67 6.07 3.47
CA LEU A 76 -6.96 7.01 2.58
C LEU A 76 -7.49 8.44 2.77
N VAL A 77 -8.82 8.60 2.81
CA VAL A 77 -9.46 9.90 3.08
C VAL A 77 -9.11 10.43 4.47
N ARG A 78 -9.17 9.57 5.49
CA ARG A 78 -8.90 9.94 6.89
C ARG A 78 -7.46 10.39 7.11
N THR A 79 -6.51 9.76 6.42
CA THR A 79 -5.07 9.99 6.61
C THR A 79 -4.46 10.93 5.59
N GLY A 80 -5.15 11.23 4.50
CA GLY A 80 -4.61 12.00 3.37
C GLY A 80 -3.57 11.22 2.55
N ALA A 81 -3.52 9.90 2.68
CA ALA A 81 -2.63 9.06 1.89
C ALA A 81 -3.19 8.88 0.47
N HIS A 82 -2.31 8.91 -0.53
CA HIS A 82 -2.69 8.86 -1.95
C HIS A 82 -2.07 7.67 -2.70
N HIS A 83 -1.38 6.76 -2.02
CA HIS A 83 -0.73 5.62 -2.68
C HIS A 83 -1.31 4.30 -2.20
N VAL A 84 -1.71 3.47 -3.16
CA VAL A 84 -2.13 2.08 -2.91
C VAL A 84 -1.20 1.15 -3.67
N VAL A 85 -0.59 0.20 -2.96
CA VAL A 85 0.23 -0.85 -3.58
C VAL A 85 -0.55 -2.16 -3.65
N VAL A 86 -0.47 -2.83 -4.78
CA VAL A 86 -1.14 -4.13 -5.02
C VAL A 86 -0.19 -5.13 -5.68
N PRO A 87 -0.33 -6.45 -5.43
CA PRO A 87 0.56 -7.43 -6.07
C PRO A 87 0.34 -7.53 -7.57
N SER A 88 -0.87 -7.21 -8.02
CA SER A 88 -1.25 -6.99 -9.42
C SER A 88 -2.65 -6.39 -9.46
N LEU A 89 -3.06 -5.81 -10.59
CA LEU A 89 -4.41 -5.28 -10.76
C LEU A 89 -5.51 -6.35 -10.60
N ARG A 90 -5.17 -7.64 -10.70
CA ARG A 90 -6.12 -8.74 -10.45
C ARG A 90 -6.62 -8.78 -9.00
N HIS A 91 -5.89 -8.19 -8.05
CA HIS A 91 -6.37 -8.07 -6.67
C HIS A 91 -7.50 -7.05 -6.55
N LEU A 92 -7.54 -6.02 -7.40
CA LEU A 92 -8.68 -5.12 -7.49
C LEU A 92 -9.89 -5.86 -8.05
N ALA A 93 -9.77 -6.49 -9.21
CA ALA A 93 -10.85 -7.31 -9.78
C ALA A 93 -10.32 -8.25 -10.85
N LEU A 94 -11.08 -9.29 -11.19
CA LEU A 94 -10.69 -10.21 -12.27
C LEU A 94 -10.88 -9.63 -13.67
N SER A 95 -11.96 -8.90 -13.91
CA SER A 95 -12.22 -8.27 -15.22
C SER A 95 -11.56 -6.90 -15.31
N THR A 96 -10.88 -6.59 -16.41
CA THR A 96 -10.22 -5.30 -16.66
C THR A 96 -11.16 -4.11 -16.44
N ARG A 97 -12.41 -4.16 -16.94
CA ARG A 97 -13.40 -3.09 -16.71
C ARG A 97 -13.67 -2.79 -15.24
N LEU A 98 -13.68 -3.82 -14.39
CA LEU A 98 -13.84 -3.64 -12.94
C LEU A 98 -12.53 -3.21 -12.27
N GLN A 99 -11.37 -3.53 -12.83
CA GLN A 99 -10.09 -2.99 -12.35
C GLN A 99 -10.07 -1.48 -12.59
N ASP A 100 -10.41 -1.03 -13.80
CA ASP A 100 -10.51 0.39 -14.17
C ASP A 100 -11.51 1.11 -13.26
N ALA A 101 -12.73 0.58 -13.13
CA ALA A 101 -13.74 1.16 -12.26
C ALA A 101 -13.31 1.27 -10.77
N ARG A 102 -12.46 0.36 -10.28
CA ARG A 102 -11.92 0.43 -8.92
C ARG A 102 -10.79 1.43 -8.79
N GLN A 103 -9.92 1.54 -9.79
CA GLN A 103 -8.88 2.58 -9.85
C GLN A 103 -9.52 3.98 -9.92
N ASP A 104 -10.51 4.16 -10.80
CA ASP A 104 -11.27 5.41 -10.92
C ASP A 104 -11.95 5.79 -9.61
N ARG A 105 -12.43 4.79 -8.86
CA ARG A 105 -13.05 5.02 -7.56
C ARG A 105 -12.04 5.48 -6.51
N LEU A 106 -10.87 4.85 -6.43
CA LEU A 106 -9.77 5.28 -5.57
C LEU A 106 -9.29 6.71 -5.90
N ALA A 107 -9.14 7.00 -7.19
CA ALA A 107 -8.73 8.32 -7.66
C ALA A 107 -9.78 9.39 -7.34
N ARG A 108 -11.07 9.11 -7.59
CA ARG A 108 -12.15 10.07 -7.36
C ARG A 108 -12.45 10.31 -5.89
N GLU A 109 -12.45 9.26 -5.07
CA GLU A 109 -12.88 9.36 -3.66
C GLU A 109 -11.73 9.74 -2.72
N ALA A 110 -10.48 9.39 -3.04
CA ALA A 110 -9.33 9.61 -2.17
C ALA A 110 -8.13 10.30 -2.86
N GLY A 111 -8.24 10.68 -4.14
CA GLY A 111 -7.10 11.20 -4.90
C GLY A 111 -5.99 10.17 -5.07
N ALA A 112 -6.28 8.88 -4.90
CA ALA A 112 -5.28 7.85 -4.79
C ALA A 112 -4.88 7.24 -6.15
N VAL A 113 -3.60 6.93 -6.29
CA VAL A 113 -3.03 6.18 -7.42
C VAL A 113 -2.69 4.75 -7.02
N VAL A 114 -2.82 3.82 -7.96
CA VAL A 114 -2.51 2.41 -7.73
C VAL A 114 -1.17 2.05 -8.37
N LEU A 115 -0.27 1.50 -7.57
CA LEU A 115 1.01 0.96 -8.01
C LEU A 115 0.93 -0.57 -7.97
N ALA A 116 0.92 -1.18 -9.14
CA ALA A 116 0.98 -2.63 -9.24
C ALA A 116 2.43 -3.09 -9.27
N ARG A 117 2.80 -3.96 -8.32
CA ARG A 117 4.06 -4.69 -8.40
C ARG A 117 3.98 -5.59 -9.63
N LEU A 118 4.68 -5.25 -10.70
CA LEU A 118 4.78 -6.16 -11.85
C LEU A 118 5.38 -7.49 -11.34
N PRO A 119 4.83 -8.64 -11.73
CA PRO A 119 5.44 -9.91 -11.36
C PRO A 119 6.87 -9.90 -11.91
N SER A 120 7.85 -10.01 -11.02
CA SER A 120 9.20 -10.37 -11.43
C SER A 120 9.06 -11.67 -12.21
N VAL A 121 9.45 -11.67 -13.48
CA VAL A 121 9.50 -12.91 -14.28
C VAL A 121 10.35 -13.89 -13.49
N VAL A 122 9.70 -14.88 -12.87
CA VAL A 122 10.39 -16.04 -12.33
C VAL A 122 10.84 -16.81 -13.57
N ASN A 123 12.10 -16.64 -13.96
CA ASN A 123 12.74 -17.62 -14.81
C ASN A 123 12.71 -18.94 -14.03
N PRO A 124 12.09 -20.01 -14.55
CA PRO A 124 12.24 -21.32 -13.94
C PRO A 124 13.72 -21.70 -14.03
N SER A 125 14.43 -21.58 -12.92
CA SER A 125 15.74 -22.19 -12.78
C SER A 125 15.54 -23.71 -12.75
N THR A 126 15.90 -24.32 -13.88
CA THR A 126 16.41 -25.69 -14.08
C THR A 126 15.67 -26.84 -13.42
#